data_AF-A0A6S6SC69-F1
#
_entry.id   AF-A0A6S6SC69-F1
#
_cell.length_a   1.000
_cell.length_b   1.000
_cell.length_c   1.000
_cell.angle_alpha   90.00
_cell.angle_beta   90.00
_cell.angle_gamma   90.00
#
_symmetry.space_group_name_H-M   'P 1'
#
loop_
_entity.id
_entity.type
_entity.pdbx_description
1 polymer ?
#
loop_
_entity_poly.entity_id
_entity_poly.type
_entity_poly.pdbx_seq_one_letter_code
_entity_poly.pdbx_strand_id
1 'polypeptide(L)'
;MQNEMMDLMKTFNENSMTTAQRMAELNIKTFEALGAKQSELFKSCFESAQKSAETFANTKDVKELVELQKTTVSECNGKWLSNVREAVETLNGVREEMAGIYEEARTYASDSAEKASELSQKAVEENMEKVTELASKATKAA
;
A
#
# COMPACT_ATOMS: atom_id res chain seq x y z
N MET A 1 0.54 10.17 -34.42
CA MET A 1 -0.51 10.92 -33.71
C MET A 1 -1.60 10.03 -33.10
N GLN A 2 -2.57 9.49 -33.86
CA GLN A 2 -3.67 8.68 -33.26
C GLN A 2 -3.16 7.41 -32.55
N ASN A 3 -2.19 6.72 -33.15
CA ASN A 3 -1.57 5.53 -32.53
C ASN A 3 -0.78 5.88 -31.26
N GLU A 4 -0.03 7.01 -31.26
CA GLU A 4 0.75 7.44 -30.09
C GLU A 4 -0.13 7.88 -28.92
N MET A 5 -1.27 8.53 -29.20
CA MET A 5 -2.24 8.88 -28.17
C MET A 5 -2.93 7.64 -27.59
N MET A 6 -3.21 6.64 -28.42
CA MET A 6 -3.75 5.35 -27.98
C MET A 6 -2.74 4.57 -27.13
N ASP A 7 -1.47 4.57 -27.51
CA ASP A 7 -0.39 3.94 -26.74
C ASP A 7 -0.20 4.64 -25.38
N LEU A 8 -0.23 5.98 -25.36
CA LEU A 8 -0.19 6.76 -24.12
C LEU A 8 -1.35 6.41 -23.18
N MET A 9 -2.57 6.30 -23.72
CA MET A 9 -3.76 5.93 -22.95
C MET A 9 -3.66 4.49 -22.42
N LYS A 10 -3.13 3.58 -23.23
CA LYS A 10 -2.89 2.19 -22.82
C LYS A 10 -1.90 2.12 -21.67
N THR A 11 -0.75 2.79 -21.79
CA THR A 11 0.28 2.82 -20.72
C THR A 11 -0.27 3.45 -19.44
N PHE A 12 -1.01 4.56 -19.55
CA PHE A 12 -1.65 5.19 -18.39
C PHE A 12 -2.62 4.21 -17.68
N ASN A 13 -3.42 3.49 -18.45
CA ASN A 13 -4.38 2.51 -17.92
C ASN A 13 -3.68 1.30 -17.28
N GLU A 14 -2.61 0.78 -17.90
CA GLU A 14 -1.80 -0.30 -17.34
C GLU A 14 -1.17 0.11 -15.99
N ASN A 15 -0.54 1.30 -15.93
CA ASN A 15 0.04 1.83 -14.71
C ASN A 15 -1.01 2.06 -13.61
N SER A 16 -2.19 2.55 -13.98
CA SER A 16 -3.33 2.73 -13.06
C SER A 16 -3.80 1.39 -12.49
N MET A 17 -3.89 0.35 -13.32
CA MET A 17 -4.29 -0.99 -12.88
C MET A 17 -3.24 -1.60 -11.94
N THR A 18 -1.95 -1.48 -12.28
CA THR A 18 -0.85 -1.93 -11.41
C THR A 18 -0.86 -1.22 -10.06
N THR A 19 -1.13 0.10 -10.04
CA THR A 19 -1.30 0.87 -8.80
C THR A 19 -2.43 0.31 -7.95
N ALA A 20 -3.60 0.05 -8.55
CA ALA A 20 -4.76 -0.52 -7.84
C ALA A 20 -4.46 -1.92 -7.28
N GLN A 21 -3.79 -2.77 -8.06
CA GLN A 21 -3.38 -4.12 -7.62
C GLN A 21 -2.42 -4.04 -6.43
N ARG A 22 -1.40 -3.19 -6.48
CA ARG A 22 -0.45 -3.02 -5.37
C ARG A 22 -1.12 -2.51 -4.10
N MET A 23 -2.08 -1.60 -4.22
CA MET A 23 -2.87 -1.14 -3.07
C MET A 23 -3.71 -2.26 -2.46
N ALA A 24 -4.32 -3.12 -3.29
CA ALA A 24 -5.09 -4.26 -2.82
C ALA A 24 -4.19 -5.30 -2.13
N GLU A 25 -3.03 -5.62 -2.71
CA GLU A 25 -2.05 -6.53 -2.11
C GLU A 25 -1.52 -6.00 -0.78
N LEU A 26 -1.21 -4.70 -0.69
CA LEU A 26 -0.78 -4.05 0.54
C LEU A 26 -1.84 -4.18 1.63
N ASN A 27 -3.11 -3.97 1.28
CA ASN A 27 -4.22 -4.13 2.21
C ASN A 27 -4.31 -5.57 2.74
N ILE A 28 -4.27 -6.57 1.86
CA ILE A 28 -4.30 -7.99 2.24
C ILE A 28 -3.14 -8.34 3.16
N LYS A 29 -1.91 -7.99 2.78
CA LYS A 29 -0.71 -8.24 3.60
C LYS A 29 -0.81 -7.60 4.98
N THR A 30 -1.37 -6.38 5.06
CA THR A 30 -1.60 -5.68 6.33
C THR A 30 -2.58 -6.46 7.20
N PHE A 31 -3.71 -6.90 6.65
CA PHE A 31 -4.70 -7.70 7.40
C PHE A 31 -4.13 -9.04 7.85
N GLU A 32 -3.35 -9.72 7.01
CA GLU A 32 -2.68 -10.97 7.38
C GLU A 32 -1.68 -10.77 8.52
N ALA A 33 -0.84 -9.72 8.45
CA ALA A 33 0.12 -9.40 9.48
C ALA A 33 -0.56 -9.07 10.82
N LEU A 34 -1.60 -8.24 10.81
CA LEU A 34 -2.37 -7.90 12.01
C LEU A 34 -3.14 -9.10 12.57
N GLY A 35 -3.70 -9.94 11.70
CA GLY A 35 -4.39 -11.17 12.08
C GLY A 35 -3.45 -12.18 12.74
N ALA A 36 -2.25 -12.37 12.18
CA ALA A 36 -1.20 -13.20 12.77
C ALA A 36 -0.83 -12.71 14.19
N LYS A 37 -0.70 -11.40 14.38
CA LYS A 37 -0.43 -10.78 15.69
C LYS A 37 -1.55 -11.01 16.71
N GLN A 38 -2.81 -10.88 16.31
CA GLN A 38 -3.94 -11.20 17.19
C GLN A 38 -3.97 -12.69 17.57
N SER A 39 -3.63 -13.59 16.64
CA SER A 39 -3.53 -15.03 16.90
C SER A 39 -2.39 -15.36 17.89
N GLU A 40 -1.22 -14.73 17.73
CA GLU A 40 -0.09 -14.88 18.66
C GLU A 40 -0.44 -14.40 20.07
N LEU A 41 -1.10 -13.24 20.20
CA LEU A 41 -1.60 -12.76 21.48
C LEU A 41 -2.60 -13.74 22.12
N PHE A 42 -3.57 -14.22 21.35
CA PHE A 42 -4.57 -15.17 21.85
C PHE A 42 -3.91 -16.46 22.35
N LYS A 43 -3.00 -17.04 21.56
CA LYS A 43 -2.24 -18.24 21.93
C LYS A 43 -1.45 -18.00 23.23
N SER A 44 -0.76 -16.87 23.32
CA SER A 44 0.00 -16.51 24.51
C SER A 44 -0.87 -16.36 25.76
N CYS A 45 -2.03 -15.69 25.65
CA CYS A 45 -2.97 -15.53 26.76
C CYS A 45 -3.55 -16.88 27.19
N PHE A 46 -3.88 -17.74 26.22
CA PHE A 46 -4.39 -19.08 26.49
C PHE A 46 -3.36 -19.96 27.19
N GLU A 47 -2.11 -20.00 26.71
CA GLU A 47 -1.01 -20.73 27.36
C GLU A 47 -0.76 -20.22 28.79
N SER A 48 -0.77 -18.89 28.99
CA SER A 48 -0.58 -18.28 30.30
C SER A 48 -1.74 -18.59 31.25
N ALA A 49 -2.98 -18.61 30.75
CA ALA A 49 -4.16 -18.99 31.52
C ALA A 49 -4.12 -20.47 31.92
N GLN A 50 -3.77 -21.37 30.99
CA GLN A 50 -3.62 -22.80 31.27
C GLN A 50 -2.56 -23.04 32.34
N LYS A 51 -1.37 -22.44 32.19
CA LYS A 51 -0.27 -22.57 33.16
C LYS A 51 -0.64 -22.01 34.54
N SER A 52 -1.37 -20.90 34.56
CA SER A 52 -1.88 -20.31 35.80
C SER A 52 -2.90 -21.23 36.47
N ALA A 53 -3.81 -21.85 35.71
CA ALA A 53 -4.81 -22.79 36.24
C ALA A 53 -4.17 -24.08 36.80
N GLU A 54 -3.20 -24.67 36.08
CA GLU A 54 -2.45 -25.84 36.54
C GLU A 54 -1.69 -25.54 37.84
N THR A 55 -1.06 -24.37 37.93
CA THR A 55 -0.31 -24.00 39.14
C THR A 55 -1.25 -23.73 40.31
N PHE A 56 -2.36 -23.02 40.08
CA PHE A 56 -3.37 -22.73 41.11
C PHE A 56 -3.99 -24.02 41.69
N ALA A 57 -4.20 -25.04 40.85
CA ALA A 57 -4.75 -26.32 41.30
C ALA A 57 -3.77 -27.11 42.20
N ASN A 58 -2.47 -26.86 42.08
CA ASN A 58 -1.42 -27.64 42.74
C ASN A 58 -0.72 -26.91 43.91
N THR A 59 -0.82 -25.57 43.98
CA THR A 59 -0.16 -24.76 45.00
C THR A 59 -1.03 -24.58 46.25
N LYS A 60 -0.46 -24.88 47.43
CA LYS A 60 -1.12 -24.66 48.74
C LYS A 60 -0.63 -23.41 49.47
N ASP A 61 0.46 -22.79 49.01
CA ASP A 61 1.06 -21.60 49.63
C ASP A 61 0.55 -20.31 48.94
N VAL A 62 -0.02 -19.41 49.74
CA VAL A 62 -0.53 -18.11 49.28
C VAL A 62 0.61 -17.20 48.79
N LYS A 63 1.83 -17.33 49.31
CA LYS A 63 2.99 -16.55 48.83
C LYS A 63 3.39 -16.95 47.41
N GLU A 64 3.44 -18.24 47.11
CA GLU A 64 3.70 -18.73 45.76
C GLU A 64 2.63 -18.25 44.77
N LEU A 65 1.36 -18.22 45.18
CA LEU A 65 0.27 -17.69 44.36
C LEU A 65 0.44 -16.21 44.01
N VAL A 66 0.88 -15.38 44.96
CA VAL A 66 1.13 -13.94 44.74
C VAL A 66 2.34 -13.72 43.81
N GLU A 67 3.41 -14.48 43.96
CA GLU A 67 4.56 -14.42 43.05
C GLU A 67 4.20 -14.87 41.63
N LEU A 68 3.36 -15.89 41.51
CA LEU A 68 2.85 -16.37 40.24
C LEU A 68 2.02 -15.28 39.53
N GLN A 69 1.09 -14.66 40.25
CA GLN A 69 0.26 -13.59 39.70
C GLN A 69 1.11 -12.40 39.23
N LYS A 70 2.14 -12.03 39.99
CA LYS A 70 3.08 -10.96 39.62
C LYS A 70 3.88 -11.30 38.36
N THR A 71 4.33 -12.54 38.25
CA THR A 71 5.06 -13.04 37.07
C THR A 71 4.17 -13.04 35.84
N THR A 72 2.95 -13.60 35.95
CA THR A 72 1.96 -13.61 34.87
C THR A 72 1.60 -12.21 34.37
N VAL A 73 1.38 -11.25 35.28
CA VAL A 73 1.12 -9.85 34.91
C VAL A 73 2.32 -9.22 34.20
N SER A 74 3.54 -9.48 34.67
CA SER A 74 4.77 -8.97 34.05
C SER A 74 4.98 -9.53 32.64
N GLU A 75 4.78 -10.84 32.45
CA GLU A 75 4.88 -11.49 31.15
C GLU A 75 3.81 -11.00 30.17
N CYS A 76 2.57 -10.85 30.63
CA CYS A 76 1.46 -10.33 29.83
C CYS A 76 1.73 -8.88 29.39
N ASN A 77 2.19 -8.01 30.29
CA ASN A 77 2.58 -6.64 29.95
C ASN A 77 3.74 -6.59 28.95
N GLY A 78 4.75 -7.46 29.11
CA GLY A 78 5.88 -7.55 28.18
C GLY A 78 5.44 -7.92 26.76
N LYS A 79 4.59 -8.95 26.64
CA LYS A 79 4.06 -9.40 25.35
C LYS A 79 3.11 -8.40 24.72
N TRP A 80 2.28 -7.72 25.52
CA TRP A 80 1.43 -6.64 25.04
C TRP A 80 2.26 -5.49 24.45
N LEU A 81 3.30 -5.04 25.17
CA LEU A 81 4.20 -3.98 24.72
C LEU A 81 4.96 -4.38 23.45
N SER A 82 5.41 -5.63 23.33
CA SER A 82 6.03 -6.15 22.11
C SER A 82 5.06 -6.08 20.93
N ASN A 83 3.85 -6.61 21.13
CA ASN A 83 2.82 -6.63 20.09
C ASN A 83 2.44 -5.22 19.61
N VAL A 84 2.35 -4.24 20.52
CA VAL A 84 2.09 -2.84 20.16
C VAL A 84 3.24 -2.27 19.33
N ARG A 85 4.50 -2.53 19.68
CA ARG A 85 5.65 -2.05 18.90
C ARG A 85 5.67 -2.65 17.50
N GLU A 86 5.49 -3.96 17.40
CA GLU A 86 5.47 -4.68 16.13
C GLU A 86 4.30 -4.25 15.24
N ALA A 87 3.14 -3.94 15.83
CA ALA A 87 2.01 -3.37 15.10
C ALA A 87 2.34 -1.96 14.57
N VAL A 88 3.00 -1.11 15.36
CA VAL A 88 3.46 0.22 14.93
C VAL A 88 4.48 0.12 13.79
N GLU A 89 5.44 -0.80 13.89
CA GLU A 89 6.42 -1.06 12.81
C GLU A 89 5.72 -1.51 11.53
N THR A 90 4.76 -2.44 11.64
CA THR A 90 3.94 -2.89 10.50
C THR A 90 3.22 -1.72 9.85
N LEU A 91 2.53 -0.88 10.65
CA LEU A 91 1.78 0.27 10.14
C LEU A 91 2.69 1.36 9.54
N ASN A 92 3.91 1.54 10.08
CA ASN A 92 4.89 2.44 9.48
C ASN A 92 5.37 1.92 8.12
N GLY A 93 5.66 0.62 7.99
CA GLY A 93 6.00 0.02 6.69
C GLY A 93 4.87 0.18 5.67
N VAL A 94 3.62 -0.03 6.07
CA VAL A 94 2.45 0.21 5.21
C VAL A 94 2.36 1.67 4.78
N ARG A 95 2.60 2.61 5.70
CA ARG A 95 2.60 4.04 5.38
C ARG A 95 3.68 4.39 4.35
N GLU A 96 4.88 3.83 4.48
CA GLU A 96 5.99 4.05 3.56
C GLU A 96 5.71 3.47 2.17
N GLU A 97 5.24 2.22 2.08
CA GLU A 97 4.84 1.63 0.79
C GLU A 97 3.70 2.41 0.13
N MET A 98 2.70 2.83 0.91
CA MET A 98 1.59 3.62 0.38
C MET A 98 2.07 4.98 -0.15
N ALA A 99 2.99 5.64 0.55
CA ALA A 99 3.62 6.87 0.06
C ALA A 99 4.39 6.64 -1.26
N GLY A 100 5.11 5.53 -1.37
CA GLY A 100 5.78 5.13 -2.62
C GLY A 100 4.81 4.93 -3.77
N ILE A 101 3.71 4.20 -3.55
CA ILE A 101 2.66 3.99 -4.57
C ILE A 101 2.06 5.34 -5.01
N TYR A 102 1.80 6.26 -4.08
CA TYR A 102 1.30 7.60 -4.42
C TYR A 102 2.29 8.41 -5.25
N GLU A 103 3.57 8.38 -4.93
CA GLU A 103 4.58 9.14 -5.67
C GLU A 103 4.79 8.59 -7.08
N GLU A 104 4.80 7.27 -7.24
CA GLU A 104 4.81 6.64 -8.55
C GLU A 104 3.57 7.02 -9.37
N ALA A 105 2.39 7.04 -8.73
CA ALA A 105 1.15 7.44 -9.38
C ALA A 105 1.15 8.89 -9.85
N ARG A 106 1.65 9.78 -9.00
CA ARG A 106 1.86 11.19 -9.32
C ARG A 106 2.80 11.34 -10.53
N THR A 107 3.90 10.59 -10.53
CA THR A 107 4.92 10.67 -11.57
C THR A 107 4.35 10.29 -12.92
N TYR A 108 3.77 9.08 -13.07
CA TYR A 108 3.26 8.68 -14.38
C TYR A 108 2.08 9.55 -14.84
N ALA A 109 1.25 10.06 -13.93
CA ALA A 109 0.16 10.96 -14.29
C ALA A 109 0.69 12.29 -14.84
N SER A 110 1.73 12.85 -14.22
CA SER A 110 2.42 14.06 -14.70
C SER A 110 3.04 13.82 -16.07
N ASP A 111 3.82 12.75 -16.22
CA ASP A 111 4.48 12.39 -17.49
C ASP A 111 3.48 12.15 -18.61
N SER A 112 2.34 11.52 -18.30
CA SER A 112 1.27 11.32 -19.27
C SER A 112 0.61 12.63 -19.69
N ALA A 113 0.40 13.56 -18.75
CA ALA A 113 -0.17 14.87 -19.06
C ALA A 113 0.77 15.70 -19.95
N GLU A 114 2.08 15.69 -19.67
CA GLU A 114 3.09 16.36 -20.48
C GLU A 114 3.12 15.79 -21.91
N LYS A 115 3.23 14.47 -22.05
CA LYS A 115 3.21 13.80 -23.37
C LYS A 115 1.92 14.05 -24.15
N ALA A 116 0.76 14.08 -23.48
CA ALA A 116 -0.50 14.39 -24.12
C ALA A 116 -0.52 15.85 -24.65
N SER A 117 0.07 16.79 -23.91
CA SER A 117 0.22 18.18 -24.35
C SER A 117 1.12 18.29 -25.57
N GLU A 118 2.29 17.64 -25.55
CA GLU A 118 3.22 17.62 -26.68
C GLU A 118 2.59 17.03 -27.95
N LEU A 119 1.89 15.89 -27.81
CA LEU A 119 1.17 15.28 -28.93
C LEU A 119 0.06 16.19 -29.44
N SER A 120 -0.61 16.95 -28.57
CA SER A 120 -1.64 17.90 -28.99
C SER A 120 -1.04 19.09 -29.76
N GLN A 121 0.10 19.62 -29.32
CA GLN A 121 0.80 20.71 -30.00
C GLN A 121 1.27 20.28 -31.40
N LYS A 122 1.91 19.12 -31.50
CA LYS A 122 2.32 18.54 -32.79
C LYS A 122 1.13 18.37 -33.75
N ALA A 123 -0.06 18.02 -33.24
CA ALA A 123 -1.25 17.85 -34.07
C ALA A 123 -1.70 19.17 -34.68
N VAL A 124 -1.62 20.25 -33.91
CA VAL A 124 -1.96 21.60 -34.37
C VAL A 124 -0.96 22.07 -35.43
N GLU A 125 0.34 21.84 -35.21
CA GLU A 125 1.40 22.18 -36.16
C GLU A 125 1.22 21.44 -37.50
N GLU A 126 1.08 20.11 -37.48
CA GLU A 126 0.88 19.30 -38.68
C GLU A 126 -0.39 19.71 -39.46
N ASN A 127 -1.47 20.05 -38.74
CA ASN A 127 -2.71 20.49 -39.38
C ASN A 127 -2.55 21.89 -40.00
N MET A 128 -1.82 22.80 -39.35
CA MET A 128 -1.52 24.12 -39.90
C MET A 128 -0.66 24.03 -41.17
N GLU A 129 0.33 23.12 -41.19
CA GLU A 129 1.13 22.85 -42.39
C GLU A 129 0.26 22.34 -43.54
N LYS A 130 -0.61 21.35 -43.28
CA LYS A 130 -1.55 20.82 -44.29
C LYS A 130 -2.49 21.89 -44.83
N VAL A 131 -3.06 22.74 -43.96
CA VAL A 131 -3.93 23.85 -44.36
C VAL A 131 -3.17 24.84 -45.24
N THR A 132 -1.93 25.16 -44.88
CA THR A 132 -1.06 26.07 -45.65
C THR A 132 -0.72 25.48 -47.03
N GLU A 133 -0.41 24.18 -47.10
CA GLU A 133 -0.12 23.49 -48.36
C GLU A 133 -1.34 23.48 -49.29
N LEU A 134 -2.53 23.19 -48.75
CA LEU A 134 -3.79 23.21 -49.49
C LEU A 134 -4.13 24.63 -50.00
N ALA A 135 -3.94 25.65 -49.16
CA ALA A 135 -4.15 27.05 -49.55
C ALA A 135 -3.21 27.47 -50.70
N SER A 136 -1.92 27.12 -50.61
CA SER A 136 -0.91 27.34 -51.66
C SER A 136 -1.25 26.62 -52.97
N LYS A 137 -1.72 25.37 -52.90
CA LYS A 137 -2.20 24.63 -54.08
C LYS A 137 -3.42 25.29 -54.72
N ALA A 138 -4.39 25.75 -53.91
CA ALA A 138 -5.58 26.44 -54.40
C ALA A 138 -5.25 27.79 -55.05
N THR A 139 -4.29 28.55 -54.51
CA THR A 139 -3.86 29.84 -55.11
C THR A 139 -3.08 29.67 -56.39
N LYS A 140 -2.35 28.56 -56.56
CA LYS A 140 -1.63 28.25 -57.82
C LYS A 140 -2.54 27.71 -58.93
N ALA A 141 -3.74 27.26 -58.59
CA ALA A 141 -4.72 26.71 -59.52
C ALA A 141 -5.79 27.74 -59.98
N ALA A 142 -5.78 28.95 -59.42
CA ALA A 142 -6.62 30.09 -59.78
C ALA A 142 -5.84 31.09 -60.65
#